data_AF-A0A3D3PEZ8-F1
#
_entry.id   AF-A0A3D3PEZ8-F1
#
_cell.length_a   1.000
_cell.length_b   1.000
_cell.length_c   1.000
_cell.angle_alpha   90.00
_cell.angle_beta   90.00
_cell.angle_gamma   90.00
#
_symmetry.space_group_name_H-M   'P 1'
#
loop_
_entity.id
_entity.type
_entity.pdbx_description
1 polymer ?
#
loop_
_entity_poly.entity_id
_entity_poly.type
_entity_poly.pdbx_seq_one_letter_code
_entity_poly.pdbx_strand_id
1 'polypeptide(L)'
;MQSFDLDKTDIQRIKQALEGDEAALKSLLLEYHASEIAILFESLPVESRERIINILPSDVASEVISEMDSGIHPEKILQNLHPEKRSEIMEELDYDDA
;
A
#
# COMPACT_ATOMS: atom_id res chain seq x y z
N MET A 1 -19.47 -1.77 -6.07
CA MET A 1 -18.37 -1.46 -5.15
C MET A 1 -18.91 -1.63 -3.75
N GLN A 2 -18.55 -2.72 -3.06
CA GLN A 2 -18.79 -2.81 -1.62
C GLN A 2 -17.73 -1.93 -0.97
N SER A 3 -18.14 -0.80 -0.42
CA SER A 3 -17.30 -0.09 0.55
C SER A 3 -17.24 -1.01 1.77
N PHE A 4 -16.08 -1.59 2.09
CA PHE A 4 -15.93 -2.15 3.42
C PHE A 4 -15.86 -0.97 4.39
N ASP A 5 -16.70 -0.99 5.42
CA ASP A 5 -16.59 -0.05 6.54
C ASP A 5 -15.28 -0.36 7.27
N LEU A 6 -14.19 0.29 6.86
CA LEU A 6 -12.90 0.22 7.55
C LEU A 6 -13.09 0.67 8.99
N ASP A 7 -12.69 -0.20 9.93
CA ASP A 7 -12.82 0.08 11.35
C ASP A 7 -11.46 0.13 12.08
N LYS A 8 -11.51 0.46 13.38
CA LYS A 8 -10.31 0.51 14.21
C LYS A 8 -9.63 -0.86 14.38
N THR A 9 -10.35 -1.95 14.15
CA THR A 9 -9.83 -3.31 14.21
C THR A 9 -8.93 -3.59 13.02
N ASP A 10 -9.27 -3.09 11.82
CA ASP A 10 -8.45 -3.28 10.61
C ASP A 10 -7.06 -2.65 10.75
N ILE A 11 -7.00 -1.40 11.22
CA ILE A 11 -5.71 -0.75 11.46
C ILE A 11 -4.90 -1.47 12.56
N GLN A 12 -5.56 -2.05 13.57
CA GLN A 12 -4.89 -2.85 14.59
C GLN A 12 -4.35 -4.16 14.02
N ARG A 13 -5.10 -4.83 13.13
CA ARG A 13 -4.66 -6.05 12.44
C ARG A 13 -3.41 -5.79 11.60
N ILE A 14 -3.40 -4.72 10.81
CA ILE A 14 -2.22 -4.37 10.01
C ILE A 14 -1.03 -4.04 10.90
N LYS A 15 -1.22 -3.25 11.98
CA LYS A 15 -0.15 -2.95 12.93
C LYS A 15 0.43 -4.20 13.60
N GLN A 16 -0.42 -5.15 13.95
CA GLN A 16 0.03 -6.43 14.50
C GLN A 16 0.77 -7.27 13.45
N ALA A 17 0.26 -7.32 12.22
CA ALA A 17 0.90 -8.06 11.13
C ALA A 17 2.26 -7.45 10.73
N LEU A 18 2.42 -6.12 10.85
CA LEU A 18 3.70 -5.42 10.68
C LEU A 18 4.77 -5.89 11.68
N GLU A 19 4.40 -6.35 12.88
CA GLU A 19 5.36 -6.92 13.84
C GLU A 19 5.72 -8.39 13.53
N GLY A 20 4.99 -9.01 12.59
CA GLY A 20 5.13 -10.41 12.22
C GLY A 20 5.89 -10.65 10.91
N ASP A 21 5.57 -11.79 10.29
CA ASP A 21 6.16 -12.25 9.04
C ASP A 21 5.64 -11.49 7.81
N GLU A 22 6.52 -11.19 6.87
CA GLU A 22 6.17 -10.42 5.67
C GLU A 22 5.20 -11.16 4.74
N ALA A 23 5.27 -12.50 4.66
CA ALA A 23 4.33 -13.26 3.85
C ALA A 23 2.93 -13.25 4.45
N ALA A 24 2.84 -13.28 5.79
CA ALA A 24 1.57 -13.15 6.50
C ALA A 24 0.97 -11.74 6.33
N LEU A 25 1.79 -10.69 6.48
CA LEU A 25 1.36 -9.32 6.24
C LEU A 25 0.90 -9.13 4.79
N LYS A 26 1.66 -9.63 3.82
CA LYS A 26 1.29 -9.58 2.40
C LYS A 26 -0.05 -10.26 2.14
N SER A 27 -0.23 -11.47 2.68
CA SER A 27 -1.48 -12.22 2.50
C SER A 27 -2.68 -11.47 3.08
N LEU A 28 -2.52 -10.88 4.27
CA LEU A 28 -3.54 -10.04 4.89
C LEU A 28 -3.89 -8.82 4.04
N LEU A 29 -2.88 -8.10 3.53
CA LEU A 29 -3.10 -6.90 2.72
C LEU A 29 -3.84 -7.20 1.43
N LEU A 30 -3.61 -8.36 0.82
CA LEU A 30 -4.31 -8.80 -0.40
C LEU A 30 -5.79 -9.16 -0.16
N GLU A 31 -6.25 -9.16 1.09
CA GLU A 31 -7.69 -9.26 1.41
C GLU A 31 -8.41 -7.90 1.27
N TYR A 32 -7.67 -6.79 1.22
CA TYR A 32 -8.20 -5.43 1.10
C TYR A 32 -8.06 -4.91 -0.34
N HIS A 33 -8.98 -4.03 -0.73
CA HIS A 33 -8.85 -3.28 -1.97
C HIS A 33 -7.74 -2.22 -1.86
N ALA A 34 -7.15 -1.85 -3.00
CA ALA A 34 -6.07 -0.86 -3.04
C ALA A 34 -6.46 0.49 -2.39
N SER A 35 -7.68 0.96 -2.65
CA SER A 35 -8.22 2.18 -2.05
C SER A 35 -8.41 2.08 -0.53
N GLU A 36 -8.70 0.89 -0.01
CA GLU A 36 -8.83 0.65 1.42
C GLU A 36 -7.46 0.67 2.11
N ILE A 37 -6.46 0.07 1.47
CA ILE A 37 -5.06 0.14 1.93
C ILE A 37 -4.59 1.61 1.94
N ALA A 38 -4.91 2.38 0.91
CA ALA A 38 -4.58 3.81 0.83
C ALA A 38 -5.21 4.62 1.98
N ILE A 39 -6.47 4.36 2.35
CA ILE A 39 -7.12 4.99 3.50
C ILE A 39 -6.41 4.59 4.81
N LEU A 40 -6.06 3.31 4.97
CA LEU A 40 -5.37 2.82 6.17
C LEU A 40 -3.98 3.45 6.34
N PHE A 41 -3.32 3.84 5.24
CA PHE A 41 -2.01 4.50 5.25
C PHE A 41 -2.02 5.86 5.95
N GLU A 42 -3.16 6.56 5.97
CA GLU A 42 -3.31 7.82 6.72
C GLU A 42 -3.00 7.64 8.21
N SER A 43 -3.24 6.43 8.74
CA SER A 43 -3.05 6.06 10.15
C SER A 43 -1.73 5.33 10.43
N LEU A 44 -0.85 5.22 9.43
CA LEU A 44 0.44 4.53 9.51
C LEU A 44 1.62 5.50 9.35
N PRO A 45 2.74 5.27 10.04
CA PRO A 45 3.97 6.03 9.82
C PRO A 45 4.58 5.68 8.45
N VAL A 46 5.37 6.60 7.89
CA VAL A 46 5.96 6.47 6.54
C VAL A 46 6.76 5.17 6.37
N GLU A 47 7.53 4.77 7.37
CA GLU A 47 8.33 3.52 7.35
C GLU A 47 7.45 2.27 7.17
N SER A 48 6.26 2.24 7.79
CA SER A 48 5.32 1.13 7.62
C SER A 48 4.71 1.11 6.21
N ARG A 49 4.40 2.28 5.65
CA ARG A 49 3.86 2.40 4.29
C ARG A 49 4.88 1.93 3.26
N GLU A 50 6.13 2.36 3.39
CA GLU A 50 7.24 1.93 2.53
C GLU A 50 7.43 0.42 2.57
N ARG A 51 7.43 -0.17 3.78
CA ARG A 51 7.53 -1.62 3.93
C ARG A 51 6.36 -2.34 3.26
N ILE A 52 5.13 -1.85 3.44
CA ILE A 52 3.95 -2.43 2.80
C ILE A 52 4.05 -2.38 1.28
N ILE A 53 4.38 -1.21 0.70
CA ILE A 53 4.52 -1.07 -0.75
C ILE A 53 5.63 -1.97 -1.30
N ASN A 54 6.71 -2.18 -0.55
CA ASN A 54 7.81 -3.03 -0.98
C ASN A 54 7.45 -4.53 -1.07
N ILE A 55 6.53 -5.02 -0.22
CA ILE A 55 6.12 -6.45 -0.21
C ILE A 55 4.95 -6.75 -1.14
N LEU A 56 4.14 -5.74 -1.48
CA LEU A 56 3.00 -5.89 -2.37
C LEU A 56 3.46 -6.22 -3.81
N PRO A 57 2.67 -6.98 -4.58
CA PRO A 57 2.83 -7.08 -6.03
C PRO A 57 2.83 -5.69 -6.70
N SER A 58 3.55 -5.51 -7.81
CA SER A 58 3.76 -4.17 -8.41
C SER A 58 2.47 -3.57 -8.98
N ASP A 59 1.60 -4.40 -9.53
CA ASP A 59 0.22 -4.10 -9.97
C ASP A 59 -0.67 -3.63 -8.80
N VAL A 60 -0.63 -4.32 -7.67
CA VAL A 60 -1.39 -3.89 -6.48
C VAL A 60 -0.79 -2.62 -5.88
N ALA A 61 0.54 -2.52 -5.86
CA ALA A 61 1.23 -1.36 -5.30
C ALA A 61 0.99 -0.09 -6.12
N SER A 62 0.91 -0.16 -7.46
CA SER A 62 0.52 0.96 -8.31
C SER A 62 -0.90 1.43 -8.02
N GLU A 63 -1.86 0.51 -7.95
CA GLU A 63 -3.24 0.86 -7.58
C GLU A 63 -3.30 1.54 -6.20
N VAL A 64 -2.58 1.01 -5.20
CA VAL A 64 -2.56 1.61 -3.86
C VAL A 64 -1.99 3.02 -3.91
N ILE A 65 -0.93 3.25 -4.70
CA ILE A 65 -0.29 4.55 -4.88
C ILE A 65 -1.21 5.55 -5.59
N SER A 66 -1.96 5.13 -6.61
CA SER A 66 -2.88 6.00 -7.35
C SER A 66 -4.07 6.45 -6.50
N GLU A 67 -4.50 5.61 -5.55
CA GLU A 67 -5.60 5.89 -4.62
C GLU A 67 -5.16 6.72 -3.39
N MET A 68 -3.86 6.98 -3.20
CA MET A 68 -3.38 7.76 -2.04
C MET A 68 -3.75 9.24 -2.15
N ASP A 69 -4.19 9.82 -1.03
CA ASP A 69 -4.30 11.27 -0.92
C ASP A 69 -2.90 11.94 -0.94
N SER A 70 -2.85 13.14 -1.50
CA SER A 70 -1.68 14.03 -1.51
C SER A 70 -1.00 14.23 -0.14
N GLY A 71 -1.75 14.15 0.97
CA GLY A 71 -1.22 14.26 2.32
C GLY A 71 -0.34 13.09 2.76
N ILE A 72 -0.44 11.94 2.08
CA ILE A 72 0.37 10.75 2.35
C ILE A 72 1.75 10.86 1.68
N HIS A 73 1.90 11.72 0.68
CA HIS A 73 3.09 11.90 -0.14
C HIS A 73 3.55 10.61 -0.85
N PRO A 74 2.73 10.05 -1.78
CA PRO A 74 3.09 8.86 -2.55
C PRO A 74 4.46 9.01 -3.25
N GLU A 75 4.81 10.21 -3.69
CA GLU A 75 6.09 10.53 -4.32
C GLU A 75 7.29 10.24 -3.41
N LYS A 76 7.16 10.44 -2.09
CA LYS A 76 8.24 10.16 -1.13
C LYS A 76 8.41 8.67 -0.93
N ILE A 77 7.30 7.94 -0.87
CA ILE A 77 7.32 6.47 -0.76
C ILE A 77 8.07 5.90 -1.96
N LEU A 78 7.69 6.28 -3.18
CA LEU A 78 8.35 5.83 -4.42
C LEU A 78 9.85 6.15 -4.43
N GLN A 79 10.26 7.34 -3.98
CA GLN A 79 11.67 7.73 -3.92
C GLN A 79 12.51 6.81 -3.02
N ASN A 80 11.91 6.31 -1.94
CA ASN A 80 12.58 5.47 -0.95
C ASN A 80 12.56 3.96 -1.29
N LEU A 81 11.82 3.54 -2.33
CA LEU A 81 11.80 2.15 -2.79
C LEU A 81 13.10 1.75 -3.51
N HIS A 82 13.32 0.43 -3.59
CA HIS A 82 14.37 -0.14 -4.43
C HIS A 82 14.16 0.29 -5.90
N PRO A 83 15.22 0.66 -6.65
CA PRO A 83 15.06 1.17 -8.02
C PRO A 83 14.26 0.27 -8.94
N GLU A 84 14.48 -1.04 -8.89
CA GLU A 84 13.75 -2.04 -9.69
C GLU A 84 12.26 -2.03 -9.35
N LYS A 85 11.93 -2.09 -8.06
CA LYS A 85 10.54 -2.07 -7.59
C LYS A 85 9.82 -0.77 -7.97
N ARG A 86 10.50 0.37 -7.84
CA ARG A 86 9.96 1.66 -8.28
C ARG A 86 9.69 1.65 -9.79
N SER A 87 10.63 1.16 -10.60
CA SER A 87 10.46 1.10 -12.05
C SER A 87 9.25 0.25 -12.44
N GLU A 88 9.07 -0.92 -11.84
CA GLU A 88 7.89 -1.77 -12.08
C GLU A 88 6.59 -1.05 -11.71
N ILE A 89 6.52 -0.42 -10.53
CA ILE A 89 5.32 0.31 -10.10
C ILE A 89 5.01 1.49 -11.03
N MET A 90 6.04 2.19 -11.52
CA MET A 90 5.85 3.31 -12.45
C MET A 90 5.35 2.83 -13.82
N GLU A 91 5.85 1.68 -14.30
CA GLU A 91 5.34 1.08 -15.54
C GLU A 91 3.84 0.76 -15.40
N GLU A 92 3.42 0.13 -14.30
CA GLU A 92 2.00 -0.18 -14.06
C GLU A 92 1.12 1.09 -13.97
N LEU A 93 1.60 2.15 -13.31
CA LEU A 93 0.89 3.44 -13.24
C LEU A 93 0.71 4.10 -14.61
N ASP A 94 1.72 4.01 -15.48
CA ASP A 94 1.63 4.56 -16.84
C ASP A 94 0.60 3.80 -17.70
N TYR A 95 0.31 2.52 -17.40
CA TYR A 95 -0.69 1.73 -18.10
C TYR A 95 -2.14 2.03 -17.67
N ASP A 96 -2.37 2.42 -16.42
CA ASP A 96 -3.73 2.74 -15.92
C ASP A 96 -4.28 4.08 -16.43
N ASP A 97 -3.41 5.02 -16.82
CA ASP A 97 -3.78 6.35 -17.35
C ASP A 97 -4.01 6.36 -18.90
N ALA A 98 -3.82 5.24 -19.61
CA ALA A 98 -3.86 5.14 -21.08
C ALA A 98 -5.21 4.67 -21.66
#